data_AF-A0A7C2IIG1-F1
#
_entry.id   AF-A0A7C2IIG1-F1
#
_cell.length_a   1.000
_cell.length_b   1.000
_cell.length_c   1.000
_cell.angle_alpha   90.00
_cell.angle_beta   90.00
_cell.angle_gamma   90.00
#
_symmetry.space_group_name_H-M   'P 1'
#
loop_
_entity.id
_entity.type
_entity.pdbx_description
1 polymer ?
#
loop_
_entity_poly.entity_id
_entity_poly.type
_entity_poly.pdbx_seq_one_letter_code
_entity_poly.pdbx_strand_id
1 'polypeptide(L)'
;MTRVVRDREAWLALWRQHAGRSNLPAPEVDFTRQMVVAVFAGRSEARKVAVTRIVMEHGRLVVWWGLSDMRPLPDGPTAMASPFHIVRLSPSPLAVEFRRVKTFPVVVPPP
;
A
#
# COMPACT_ATOMS: atom_id res chain seq x y z
N MET A 1 6.06 -3.17 -7.20
CA MET A 1 6.62 -4.21 -6.31
C MET A 1 5.72 -4.34 -5.08
N THR A 2 5.39 -5.56 -4.67
CA THR A 2 4.51 -5.82 -3.53
C THR A 2 5.19 -6.77 -2.55
N ARG A 3 5.07 -6.50 -1.25
CA ARG A 3 5.72 -7.28 -0.19
C ARG A 3 4.77 -7.49 0.98
N VAL A 4 4.85 -8.67 1.56
CA VAL A 4 4.23 -9.02 2.85
C VAL A 4 5.36 -9.11 3.87
N VAL A 5 5.14 -8.55 5.04
CA VAL A 5 6.10 -8.51 6.14
C VAL A 5 5.39 -9.04 7.37
N ARG A 6 5.95 -10.09 7.96
CA ARG A 6 5.37 -10.79 9.13
C ARG A 6 6.27 -10.74 10.35
N ASP A 7 7.44 -10.13 10.22
CA ASP A 7 8.47 -10.09 11.24
C ASP A 7 9.20 -8.75 11.21
N ARG A 8 9.84 -8.43 12.33
CA ARG A 8 10.51 -7.15 12.55
C ARG A 8 11.75 -6.99 11.68
N GLU A 9 12.50 -8.05 11.43
CA GLU A 9 13.72 -7.96 10.62
C GLU A 9 13.39 -7.62 9.16
N ALA A 10 12.43 -8.31 8.57
CA ALA A 10 11.93 -8.02 7.23
C ALA A 10 11.32 -6.62 7.14
N TRP A 11 10.67 -6.15 8.20
CA TRP A 11 10.15 -4.78 8.26
C TRP A 11 11.26 -3.73 8.23
N LEU A 12 12.29 -3.90 9.05
CA LEU A 12 13.43 -3.00 9.11
C LEU A 12 14.22 -3.01 7.80
N ALA A 13 14.43 -4.19 7.20
CA ALA A 13 15.10 -4.32 5.91
C ALA A 13 14.33 -3.60 4.79
N LEU A 14 13.00 -3.82 4.73
CA LEU A 14 12.13 -3.16 3.77
C LEU A 14 12.07 -1.65 4.01
N TRP A 15 11.94 -1.22 5.25
CA TRP A 15 11.92 0.20 5.60
C TRP A 15 13.23 0.88 5.23
N ARG A 16 14.40 0.29 5.53
CA ARG A 16 15.71 0.84 5.14
C ARG A 16 15.86 0.99 3.63
N GLN A 17 15.32 0.06 2.85
CA GLN A 17 15.35 0.14 1.38
C GLN A 17 14.50 1.31 0.85
N HIS A 18 13.41 1.66 1.52
CA HIS A 18 12.42 2.62 1.01
C HIS A 18 12.42 3.99 1.69
N ALA A 19 12.78 4.07 2.97
CA ALA A 19 12.93 5.32 3.71
C ALA A 19 14.17 6.12 3.26
N GLY A 20 15.13 5.47 2.61
CA GLY A 20 16.26 6.14 1.96
C GLY A 20 17.00 7.12 2.89
N ARG A 21 17.18 8.36 2.41
CA ARG A 21 17.89 9.46 3.10
C ARG A 21 17.07 10.16 4.19
N SER A 22 15.78 9.86 4.32
CA SER A 22 14.91 10.60 5.25
C SER A 22 15.21 10.31 6.72
N ASN A 23 16.09 9.34 7.02
CA ASN A 23 16.50 8.92 8.37
C ASN A 23 15.32 8.72 9.34
N LEU A 24 14.13 8.46 8.79
CA LEU A 24 12.92 8.28 9.58
C LEU A 24 12.98 6.89 10.22
N PRO A 25 12.73 6.79 11.54
CA PRO A 25 12.65 5.50 12.19
C PRO A 25 11.50 4.69 11.59
N ALA A 26 11.70 3.38 11.47
CA ALA A 26 10.63 2.49 11.08
C ALA A 26 9.51 2.58 12.11
N PRO A 27 8.23 2.72 11.69
CA PRO A 27 7.10 2.61 12.59
C PRO A 27 7.16 1.36 13.45
N GLU A 28 6.83 1.50 14.74
CA GLU A 28 6.72 0.35 15.63
C GLU A 28 5.49 -0.47 15.25
N VAL A 29 5.72 -1.76 14.99
CA VAL A 29 4.67 -2.72 14.60
C VAL A 29 4.83 -3.95 15.47
N ASP A 30 3.74 -4.29 16.17
CA ASP A 30 3.67 -5.52 16.96
C ASP A 30 3.32 -6.69 16.04
N PHE A 31 4.33 -7.41 15.56
CA PHE A 31 4.14 -8.55 14.66
C PHE A 31 3.48 -9.77 15.30
N THR A 32 3.30 -9.78 16.64
CA THR A 32 2.53 -10.82 17.32
C THR A 32 1.02 -10.64 17.11
N ARG A 33 0.59 -9.40 16.87
CA ARG A 33 -0.83 -9.01 16.72
C ARG A 33 -1.13 -8.31 15.41
N GLN A 34 -0.13 -8.09 14.58
CA GLN A 34 -0.23 -7.36 13.33
C GLN A 34 0.68 -7.97 12.26
N MET A 35 0.34 -7.75 11.00
CA MET A 35 1.25 -7.96 9.87
C MET A 35 1.20 -6.74 8.97
N VAL A 36 2.20 -6.57 8.11
CA VAL A 36 2.31 -5.41 7.23
C VAL A 36 2.29 -5.85 5.78
N VAL A 37 1.49 -5.15 4.97
CA VAL A 37 1.53 -5.26 3.51
C VAL A 37 1.97 -3.93 2.94
N ALA A 38 2.94 -3.99 2.03
CA ALA A 38 3.53 -2.81 1.41
C ALA A 38 3.46 -2.93 -0.11
N VAL A 39 2.91 -1.89 -0.75
CA VAL A 39 2.77 -1.77 -2.19
C VAL A 39 3.60 -0.58 -2.67
N PHE A 40 4.49 -0.81 -3.62
CA PHE A 40 5.41 0.16 -4.18
C PHE A 40 5.16 0.32 -5.68
N ALA A 41 4.93 1.55 -6.16
CA ALA A 41 4.78 1.86 -7.59
C ALA A 41 6.11 1.85 -8.36
N GLY A 42 7.25 1.82 -7.66
CA GLY A 42 8.55 2.09 -8.25
C GLY A 42 8.81 3.60 -8.43
N ARG A 43 9.91 3.95 -9.12
CA ARG A 43 10.31 5.34 -9.41
C ARG A 43 9.42 5.97 -10.48
N SER A 44 8.18 6.30 -10.14
CA SER A 44 7.33 7.11 -11.01
C SER A 44 6.73 8.24 -10.20
N GLU A 45 7.19 9.45 -10.47
CA GLU A 45 6.99 10.63 -9.61
C GLU A 45 5.60 11.26 -9.79
N ALA A 46 4.82 10.76 -10.77
CA ALA A 46 3.50 11.26 -11.14
C ALA A 46 2.32 10.34 -10.75
N ARG A 47 2.59 9.25 -10.01
CA ARG A 47 1.56 8.25 -9.68
C ARG A 47 1.43 8.04 -8.19
N LYS A 48 0.18 7.94 -7.73
CA LYS A 48 -0.15 7.57 -6.36
C LYS A 48 -0.52 6.10 -6.29
N VAL A 49 0.15 5.35 -5.41
CA VAL A 49 -0.29 4.01 -5.02
C VAL A 49 -1.38 4.14 -3.97
N ALA A 50 -2.47 3.40 -4.16
CA ALA A 50 -3.48 3.24 -3.11
C ALA A 50 -3.91 1.78 -3.02
N VAL A 51 -3.98 1.26 -1.79
CA VAL A 51 -4.67 0.01 -1.52
C VAL A 51 -6.16 0.34 -1.42
N THR A 52 -6.95 -0.24 -2.32
CA THR A 52 -8.39 0.05 -2.44
C THR A 52 -9.21 -0.82 -1.52
N ARG A 53 -8.83 -2.10 -1.41
CA ARG A 53 -9.60 -3.08 -0.65
C ARG A 53 -8.71 -4.24 -0.21
N ILE A 54 -8.98 -4.77 0.97
CA ILE A 54 -8.35 -5.98 1.48
C ILE A 54 -9.47 -6.90 1.94
N VAL A 55 -9.57 -8.06 1.31
CA VAL A 55 -10.62 -9.04 1.59
C VAL A 55 -10.02 -10.43 1.74
N MET A 56 -10.67 -11.27 2.54
CA MET A 56 -10.33 -12.67 2.63
C MET A 56 -11.25 -13.44 1.67
N GLU A 57 -10.67 -14.08 0.65
CA GLU A 57 -11.40 -14.89 -0.33
C GLU A 57 -10.74 -16.27 -0.45
N HIS A 58 -11.54 -17.34 -0.38
CA HIS A 58 -11.08 -18.72 -0.57
C HIS A 58 -9.85 -19.10 0.28
N GLY A 59 -9.77 -18.62 1.52
CA GLY A 59 -8.62 -18.87 2.39
C GLY A 59 -7.35 -18.14 1.96
N ARG A 60 -7.47 -17.02 1.25
CA ARG A 60 -6.36 -16.13 0.87
C ARG A 60 -6.71 -14.69 1.17
N LEU A 61 -5.71 -13.88 1.45
CA LEU A 61 -5.86 -12.45 1.63
C LEU A 61 -5.61 -11.73 0.32
N VAL A 62 -6.65 -11.20 -0.29
CA VAL A 62 -6.57 -10.49 -1.55
C VAL A 62 -6.47 -8.99 -1.27
N VAL A 63 -5.30 -8.43 -1.57
CA VAL A 63 -4.98 -7.01 -1.45
C VAL A 63 -5.13 -6.37 -2.82
N TRP A 64 -6.22 -5.63 -2.99
CA TRP A 64 -6.54 -4.89 -4.20
C TRP A 64 -5.85 -3.53 -4.14
N TRP A 65 -5.00 -3.24 -5.13
CA TRP A 65 -4.25 -1.98 -5.18
C TRP A 65 -4.27 -1.38 -6.58
N GLY A 66 -4.27 -0.06 -6.66
CA GLY A 66 -4.32 0.67 -7.93
C GLY A 66 -3.24 1.74 -8.01
N LEU A 67 -3.00 2.21 -9.23
CA LEU A 67 -2.24 3.44 -9.47
C LEU A 67 -3.23 4.49 -9.91
N SER A 68 -3.28 5.60 -9.18
CA SER A 68 -4.02 6.79 -9.64
C SER A 68 -3.04 7.72 -10.30
N ASP A 69 -3.32 8.09 -11.54
CA ASP A 69 -2.67 9.25 -12.13
C ASP A 69 -3.15 10.48 -11.34
N MET A 70 -2.21 11.30 -10.89
CA MET A 70 -2.55 12.54 -10.24
C MET A 70 -2.80 13.58 -11.32
N ARG A 71 -4.01 13.57 -11.89
CA ARG A 71 -4.46 14.71 -12.69
C ARG A 71 -4.71 15.86 -11.69
N PRO A 72 -4.02 17.00 -11.82
CA PRO A 72 -4.37 18.18 -11.04
C PRO A 72 -5.85 18.49 -11.28
N LEU A 73 -6.65 18.60 -10.23
CA LEU A 73 -7.96 19.23 -10.39
C LEU A 73 -7.69 20.71 -10.69
N PRO A 74 -8.41 21.33 -11.65
CA PRO A 74 -8.19 22.72 -12.03
C PRO A 74 -8.24 23.69 -10.84
N ASP A 75 -9.04 23.40 -9.81
CA ASP A 75 -9.16 24.21 -8.58
C ASP A 75 -9.05 23.38 -7.29
N GLY A 76 -8.47 22.18 -7.36
CA GLY A 76 -8.37 21.27 -6.21
C GLY A 76 -6.97 21.22 -5.58
N PRO A 77 -6.84 20.76 -4.33
CA PRO A 77 -5.53 20.59 -3.71
C PRO A 77 -4.67 19.65 -4.57
N THR A 78 -3.41 20.06 -4.81
CA THR A 78 -2.43 19.22 -5.48
C THR A 78 -2.28 17.92 -4.70
N ALA A 79 -2.74 16.81 -5.30
CA ALA A 79 -2.49 15.50 -4.72
C ALA A 79 -0.97 15.29 -4.68
N MET A 80 -0.45 14.85 -3.54
CA MET A 80 0.98 14.56 -3.37
C MET A 80 1.28 13.12 -3.80
N ALA A 81 2.35 12.94 -4.56
CA ALA A 81 2.70 11.63 -5.09
C ALA A 81 3.14 10.76 -3.91
N SER A 82 2.52 9.58 -3.77
CA SER A 82 2.95 8.59 -2.79
C SER A 82 3.51 7.39 -3.55
N PRO A 83 4.84 7.25 -3.61
CA PRO A 83 5.48 6.15 -4.35
C PRO A 83 5.21 4.79 -3.71
N PHE A 84 4.74 4.78 -2.46
CA PHE A 84 4.38 3.59 -1.72
C PHE A 84 3.16 3.79 -0.83
N HIS A 85 2.48 2.68 -0.53
CA HIS A 85 1.37 2.60 0.39
C HIS A 85 1.58 1.38 1.30
N ILE A 86 1.57 1.60 2.62
CA ILE A 86 1.84 0.55 3.61
C ILE A 86 0.64 0.47 4.55
N VAL A 87 0.11 -0.74 4.74
CA VAL A 87 -1.07 -1.01 5.56
C VAL A 87 -0.73 -2.06 6.61
N ARG A 88 -1.17 -1.80 7.85
CA ARG A 88 -1.15 -2.76 8.95
C ARG A 88 -2.45 -3.56 8.95
N LEU A 89 -2.35 -4.86 9.11
CA LEU A 89 -3.47 -5.80 9.10
C LEU A 89 -3.39 -6.72 10.30
N SER A 90 -4.52 -7.34 10.64
CA SER A 90 -4.52 -8.48 11.56
C SER A 90 -3.67 -9.61 10.99
N PRO A 91 -2.92 -10.33 11.83
CA PRO A 91 -2.03 -11.39 11.41
C PRO A 91 -2.87 -12.50 10.80
N SER A 92 -2.38 -13.03 9.70
CA SER A 92 -3.02 -14.13 9.01
C SER A 92 -1.97 -15.07 8.44
N PRO A 93 -2.11 -16.40 8.65
CA PRO A 93 -1.21 -17.37 8.06
C PRO A 93 -1.42 -17.49 6.54
N LEU A 94 -2.59 -17.06 6.04
CA LEU A 94 -3.04 -17.26 4.67
C LEU A 94 -2.10 -16.61 3.65
N ALA A 95 -2.03 -17.18 2.45
CA ALA A 95 -1.28 -16.58 1.35
C ALA A 95 -1.90 -15.22 0.99
N VAL A 96 -1.05 -14.20 0.82
CA VAL A 96 -1.49 -12.87 0.40
C VAL A 96 -1.32 -12.74 -1.11
N GLU A 97 -2.40 -12.42 -1.80
CA GLU A 97 -2.43 -12.18 -3.23
C GLU A 97 -2.61 -10.69 -3.50
N PHE A 98 -1.76 -10.11 -4.34
CA PHE A 98 -1.87 -8.71 -4.72
C PHE A 98 -2.54 -8.59 -6.08
N ARG A 99 -3.76 -8.04 -6.11
CA ARG A 99 -4.50 -7.82 -7.35
C ARG A 99 -4.45 -6.35 -7.73
N ARG A 100 -3.83 -6.05 -8.87
CA ARG A 100 -3.79 -4.70 -9.41
C ARG A 100 -5.12 -4.36 -10.07
N VAL A 101 -5.80 -3.32 -9.60
CA VAL A 101 -6.95 -2.73 -10.30
C VAL A 101 -6.47 -1.70 -11.31
N LYS A 102 -7.03 -1.74 -12.53
CA LYS A 102 -6.82 -0.72 -13.55
C LYS A 102 -7.72 0.51 -13.33
N THR A 103 -8.82 0.36 -12.61
CA THR A 103 -9.86 1.38 -12.47
C THR A 103 -10.23 1.47 -11.00
N PHE A 104 -9.99 2.62 -10.36
CA PHE A 104 -10.73 2.93 -9.13
C PHE A 104 -12.20 3.05 -9.54
N PRO A 105 -13.14 2.36 -8.89
CA PRO A 105 -14.54 2.67 -9.11
C PRO A 105 -14.71 4.15 -8.77
N VAL A 106 -14.95 4.99 -9.78
CA VAL A 106 -15.47 6.33 -9.56
C VAL A 106 -16.81 6.09 -8.91
N VAL A 107 -16.88 6.29 -7.60
CA VAL A 107 -18.16 6.36 -6.90
C VAL A 107 -18.79 7.65 -7.40
N VAL A 108 -19.63 7.52 -8.43
CA VAL A 108 -20.47 8.62 -8.90
C VAL A 108 -21.48 8.86 -7.78
N PRO A 109 -21.53 10.04 -7.15
CA PRO A 109 -22.62 10.33 -6.22
C PRO A 109 -23.95 10.29 -7.00
N PRO A 110 -25.03 9.73 -6.41
CA PRO A 110 -26.34 9.72 -7.06
C PRO A 110 -26.86 11.15 -7.29
N PRO A 111 -27.71 11.35 -8.32
CA PRO A 111 -28.24 12.66 -8.71
C PRO A 111 -29.14 13.30 -7.65
#